data_AF-A0A428NJK3-F1
#
_entry.id   AF-A0A428NJK3-F1
#
_cell.length_a   1.000
_cell.length_b   1.000
_cell.length_c   1.000
_cell.angle_alpha   90.00
_cell.angle_beta   90.00
_cell.angle_gamma   90.00
#
_symmetry.space_group_name_H-M   'P 1'
#
loop_
_entity.id
_entity.type
_entity.pdbx_description
1 polymer ?
#
loop_
_entity_poly.entity_id
_entity_poly.type
_entity_poly.pdbx_seq_one_letter_code
_entity_poly.pdbx_strand_id
1 'polypeptide(L)'
;MHLFDCHQVFRELYEADCSHASAVFRPRFKGFIPPAEIFQALGPSLDWHRQQLSRHKDFLKSIRSRDTCLSCIRRRPQYGFPCGHLICQNCVRVFYPQRDADPWEYRLEACHICSEPTPGLSIHLTPDTSRLRVLSIDGGGIRGSAPIGFLKAIQDEIGIPGYKVQRNFDVKVGTSSGALSVISLDILGWSVDDCMSHLKMFAKESFVHRCPDFLRMLCRLPFVSSVARLLQLVYALLVDSKYAADGLEQLLQDTYGSDRCLTDLSTATAMGTHVGVTLTKARDDYRHLESDDGQKLVKWWEVYFVPKRIGDLGVFQDGGLAVNNPACIAVREAISLCSDATEPSIVVSLGTGSTVQDEHNPSGMLSSKFPSRLWRALWRQTGSRTTWDHLLSHQRVDSNTKFFRFDVEFLGKEPLLDEVSKMDHMQRTARDAATGTSDLRKLCRHLRAELFLFALDEQSLPYFANGGYHCTGHITCRLRAQTPGYKAFINQLCERAASFQVGAQILQVTRESMEEDLSYRVHFVVPSLSSLIPITLTEEAGERFDVSGSPFTLEWLVQRQELDAGFGTSDHRKRKLPGGTFIPRAKRARF
;
A
#
# COMPACT_ATOMS: atom_id res chain seq x y z
N MET A 1 37.75 15.20 -11.78
CA MET A 1 37.91 15.22 -13.25
C MET A 1 37.21 13.97 -13.78
N HIS A 2 36.17 14.11 -14.60
CA HIS A 2 35.46 12.94 -15.14
C HIS A 2 36.43 12.12 -16.02
N LEU A 3 36.33 10.79 -15.99
CA LEU A 3 37.18 9.88 -16.79
C LEU A 3 36.80 9.86 -18.29
N PHE A 4 35.89 10.72 -18.72
CA PHE A 4 35.35 10.80 -20.07
C PHE A 4 35.06 12.25 -20.44
N ASP A 5 35.13 12.56 -21.75
CA ASP A 5 34.75 13.86 -22.28
C ASP A 5 33.21 13.98 -22.34
N CYS A 6 32.65 14.87 -21.51
CA CYS A 6 31.21 15.10 -21.43
C CYS A 6 30.63 15.67 -22.74
N HIS A 7 31.43 16.40 -23.54
CA HIS A 7 30.98 16.92 -24.82
C HIS A 7 30.83 15.79 -25.84
N GLN A 8 31.77 14.84 -25.87
CA GLN A 8 31.69 13.68 -26.73
C GLN A 8 30.48 12.80 -26.38
N VAL A 9 30.28 12.51 -25.09
CA VAL A 9 29.12 11.73 -24.62
C VAL A 9 27.80 12.39 -25.02
N PHE A 10 27.68 13.71 -24.88
CA PHE A 10 26.45 14.40 -25.29
C PHE A 10 26.23 14.35 -26.80
N ARG A 11 27.28 14.63 -27.58
CA ARG A 11 27.22 14.61 -29.04
C ARG A 11 26.79 13.24 -29.57
N GLU A 12 27.38 12.19 -29.05
CA GLU A 12 27.14 10.83 -29.51
C GLU A 12 25.80 10.26 -29.05
N LEU A 13 25.35 10.59 -27.83
CA LEU A 13 24.18 9.95 -27.23
C LEU A 13 22.91 10.79 -27.20
N TYR A 14 23.00 12.13 -27.19
CA TYR A 14 21.84 12.98 -26.88
C TYR A 14 21.56 14.06 -27.93
N GLU A 15 22.55 14.52 -28.70
CA GLU A 15 22.40 15.68 -29.60
C GLU A 15 21.34 15.47 -30.68
N ALA A 16 21.29 14.29 -31.30
CA ALA A 16 20.31 13.96 -32.33
C ALA A 16 18.87 14.01 -31.79
N ASP A 17 18.64 13.38 -30.63
CA ASP A 17 17.33 13.34 -29.97
C ASP A 17 16.89 14.73 -29.49
N CYS A 18 17.81 15.51 -28.91
CA CYS A 18 17.54 16.90 -28.52
C CYS A 18 17.18 17.76 -29.74
N SER A 19 17.88 17.58 -30.85
CA SER A 19 17.59 18.30 -32.10
C SER A 19 16.21 17.93 -32.63
N HIS A 20 15.88 16.64 -32.66
CA HIS A 20 14.58 16.13 -33.08
C HIS A 20 13.44 16.67 -32.19
N ALA A 21 13.57 16.54 -30.86
CA ALA A 21 12.58 17.06 -29.92
C ALA A 21 12.39 18.57 -30.04
N SER A 22 13.47 19.33 -30.24
CA SER A 22 13.39 20.79 -30.41
C SER A 22 12.75 21.24 -31.72
N ALA A 23 12.70 20.39 -32.74
CA ALA A 23 11.96 20.69 -33.96
C ALA A 23 10.44 20.74 -33.69
N VAL A 24 9.99 20.05 -32.64
CA VAL A 24 8.59 19.96 -32.21
C VAL A 24 8.21 21.10 -31.24
N PHE A 25 9.15 21.60 -30.43
CA PHE A 25 8.90 22.64 -29.42
C PHE A 25 9.46 24.02 -29.83
N ARG A 26 8.70 25.10 -29.57
CA ARG A 26 9.09 26.50 -29.88
C ARG A 26 10.02 27.10 -28.79
N PRO A 27 11.15 26.45 -28.49
CA PRO A 27 12.39 27.00 -29.01
C PRO A 27 13.32 25.95 -29.63
N ARG A 28 14.01 26.35 -30.71
CA ARG A 28 15.02 25.51 -31.41
C ARG A 28 16.25 25.31 -30.52
N PHE A 29 16.63 24.05 -30.32
CA PHE A 29 17.90 23.69 -29.71
C PHE A 29 19.03 24.12 -30.66
N LYS A 30 20.06 24.79 -30.12
CA LYS A 30 21.17 25.37 -30.91
C LYS A 30 22.47 24.54 -30.85
N GLY A 31 22.45 23.32 -30.32
CA GLY A 31 23.63 22.43 -30.27
C GLY A 31 24.76 22.90 -29.34
N PHE A 32 24.63 24.06 -28.69
CA PHE A 32 25.73 24.64 -27.91
C PHE A 32 25.75 24.06 -26.49
N ILE A 33 26.70 23.16 -26.24
CA ILE A 33 27.08 22.75 -24.89
C ILE A 33 28.06 23.81 -24.35
N PRO A 34 27.78 24.47 -23.22
CA PRO A 34 28.71 25.40 -22.59
C PRO A 34 30.08 24.75 -22.33
N PRO A 35 31.21 25.48 -22.39
CA PRO A 35 32.52 24.95 -21.99
C PRO A 35 32.51 24.30 -20.60
N ALA A 36 33.35 23.28 -20.38
CA ALA A 36 33.45 22.56 -19.11
C ALA A 36 33.68 23.48 -17.87
N GLU A 37 34.34 24.62 -18.08
CA GLU A 37 34.55 25.66 -17.06
C GLU A 37 33.23 26.27 -16.56
N ILE A 38 32.22 26.39 -17.43
CA ILE A 38 30.88 26.82 -17.05
C ILE A 38 30.24 25.75 -16.17
N PHE A 39 30.39 24.45 -16.48
CA PHE A 39 29.89 23.38 -15.63
C PHE A 39 30.51 23.34 -14.23
N GLN A 40 31.78 23.74 -14.08
CA GLN A 40 32.39 23.90 -12.75
C GLN A 40 31.82 25.10 -11.99
N ALA A 41 31.50 26.19 -12.71
CA ALA A 41 30.86 27.39 -12.14
C ALA A 41 29.36 27.20 -11.81
N LEU A 42 28.70 26.22 -12.42
CA LEU A 42 27.25 25.94 -12.27
C LEU A 42 26.89 25.29 -10.92
N GLY A 43 27.87 24.86 -10.14
CA GLY A 43 27.63 24.23 -8.83
C GLY A 43 27.03 22.82 -8.94
N PRO A 44 26.47 22.29 -7.83
CA PRO A 44 25.80 20.99 -7.84
C PRO A 44 24.66 20.93 -8.86
N SER A 45 24.51 19.80 -9.56
CA SER A 45 23.43 19.59 -10.54
C SER A 45 22.04 19.85 -9.98
N LEU A 46 21.85 19.59 -8.68
CA LEU A 46 20.63 19.86 -7.94
C LEU A 46 20.30 21.36 -7.91
N ASP A 47 21.29 22.21 -7.61
CA ASP A 47 21.08 23.65 -7.48
C ASP A 47 20.82 24.28 -8.84
N TRP A 48 21.52 23.82 -9.89
CA TRP A 48 21.21 24.20 -11.27
C TRP A 48 19.78 23.82 -11.65
N HIS A 49 19.34 22.62 -11.31
CA HIS A 49 17.98 22.17 -11.62
C HIS A 49 16.92 23.01 -10.88
N ARG A 50 17.15 23.33 -9.60
CA ARG A 50 16.29 24.26 -8.84
C ARG A 50 16.20 25.62 -9.53
N GLN A 51 17.32 26.14 -10.03
CA GLN A 51 17.35 27.41 -10.75
C GLN A 51 16.54 27.34 -12.05
N GLN A 52 16.64 26.25 -12.82
CA GLN A 52 15.86 26.09 -14.05
C GLN A 52 14.36 26.00 -13.77
N LEU A 53 13.94 25.22 -12.77
CA LEU A 53 12.54 25.15 -12.38
C LEU A 53 12.00 26.51 -11.94
N SER A 54 12.77 27.26 -11.15
CA SER A 54 12.43 28.62 -10.74
C SER A 54 12.31 29.57 -11.93
N ARG A 55 13.26 29.52 -12.87
CA ARG A 55 13.27 30.36 -14.09
C ARG A 55 12.07 30.10 -14.99
N HIS A 56 11.60 28.85 -15.06
CA HIS A 56 10.49 28.44 -15.94
C HIS A 56 9.16 28.29 -15.19
N LYS A 57 9.07 28.78 -13.95
CA LYS A 57 7.93 28.61 -13.05
C LYS A 57 6.59 29.04 -13.67
N ASP A 58 6.53 30.18 -14.35
CA ASP A 58 5.28 30.69 -14.93
C ASP A 58 4.73 29.79 -16.04
N PHE A 59 5.62 29.26 -16.87
CA PHE A 59 5.26 28.27 -17.88
C PHE A 59 4.85 26.94 -17.24
N LEU A 60 5.62 26.45 -16.27
CA LEU A 60 5.30 25.20 -15.57
C LEU A 60 3.98 25.29 -14.78
N LYS A 61 3.60 26.49 -14.32
CA LYS A 61 2.32 26.76 -13.66
C LYS A 61 1.12 26.61 -14.59
N SER A 62 1.27 26.76 -15.91
CA SER A 62 0.15 26.64 -16.86
C SER A 62 -0.08 25.22 -17.38
N ILE A 63 0.88 24.31 -17.19
CA ILE A 63 0.81 22.93 -17.69
C ILE A 63 0.62 21.93 -16.55
N ARG A 64 -0.04 20.80 -16.85
CA ARG A 64 -0.21 19.65 -15.96
C ARG A 64 0.07 18.38 -16.76
N SER A 65 0.65 17.38 -16.10
CA SER A 65 0.94 16.07 -16.70
C SER A 65 0.72 14.99 -15.65
N ARG A 66 -0.02 13.95 -16.04
CA ARG A 66 -0.28 12.76 -15.21
C ARG A 66 0.65 11.59 -15.56
N ASP A 67 1.29 11.64 -16.72
CA ASP A 67 2.15 10.55 -17.22
C ASP A 67 3.62 10.79 -16.87
N THR A 68 4.06 12.05 -16.91
CA THR A 68 5.45 12.44 -16.67
C THR A 68 5.53 13.49 -15.57
N CYS A 69 6.38 13.25 -14.58
CA CYS A 69 6.68 14.20 -13.52
C CYS A 69 7.37 15.43 -14.12
N LEU A 70 6.69 16.58 -14.14
CA LEU A 70 7.21 17.81 -14.73
C LEU A 70 8.42 18.40 -13.99
N SER A 71 8.68 17.95 -12.76
CA SER A 71 9.91 18.31 -12.04
C SER A 71 11.13 17.65 -12.68
N CYS A 72 11.15 16.33 -12.86
CA CYS A 72 12.33 15.64 -13.43
C CYS A 72 12.25 15.32 -14.94
N ILE A 73 11.07 15.45 -15.55
CA ILE A 73 10.77 15.15 -16.96
C ILE A 73 11.15 13.70 -17.36
N ARG A 74 11.28 12.80 -16.38
CA ARG A 74 11.81 11.45 -16.59
C ARG A 74 10.92 10.35 -16.02
N ARG A 75 10.43 10.54 -14.80
CA ARG A 75 9.74 9.50 -14.04
C ARG A 75 8.24 9.73 -14.05
N ARG A 76 7.50 8.65 -13.90
CA ARG A 76 6.07 8.73 -13.67
C ARG A 76 5.78 9.38 -12.32
N PRO A 77 4.85 10.35 -12.25
CA PRO A 77 4.52 10.99 -10.99
C PRO A 77 3.56 10.12 -10.17
N GLN A 78 3.60 10.27 -8.85
CA GLN A 78 2.84 9.47 -7.88
C GLN A 78 2.07 10.34 -6.87
N TYR A 79 2.56 11.55 -6.58
CA TYR A 79 2.02 12.43 -5.54
C TYR A 79 1.47 13.71 -6.13
N GLY A 80 0.16 13.90 -6.03
CA GLY A 80 -0.59 15.04 -6.56
C GLY A 80 -0.83 16.12 -5.50
N PHE A 81 -0.42 17.34 -5.82
CA PHE A 81 -0.63 18.52 -5.00
C PHE A 81 -2.00 19.16 -5.28
N PRO A 82 -2.55 19.95 -4.32
CA PRO A 82 -3.77 20.74 -4.51
C PRO A 82 -3.76 21.67 -5.74
N CYS A 83 -2.59 22.18 -6.12
CA CYS A 83 -2.42 22.99 -7.34
C CYS A 83 -2.60 22.18 -8.65
N GLY A 84 -2.76 20.86 -8.56
CA GLY A 84 -2.93 19.91 -9.65
C GLY A 84 -1.63 19.34 -10.23
N HIS A 85 -0.46 19.79 -9.78
CA HIS A 85 0.82 19.22 -10.21
C HIS A 85 1.07 17.86 -9.55
N LEU A 86 1.70 16.93 -10.27
CA LEU A 86 2.11 15.65 -9.71
C LEU A 86 3.64 15.49 -9.76
N ILE A 87 4.22 14.89 -8.72
CA ILE A 87 5.66 14.59 -8.62
C ILE A 87 5.94 13.12 -8.33
N CYS A 88 7.12 12.64 -8.72
CA CYS A 88 7.59 11.28 -8.42
C CYS A 88 8.29 11.20 -7.06
N GLN A 89 8.40 9.99 -6.50
CA GLN A 89 9.12 9.73 -5.24
C GLN A 89 10.55 10.28 -5.21
N ASN A 90 11.31 10.15 -6.30
CA ASN A 90 12.68 10.72 -6.33
C ASN A 90 12.66 12.24 -6.17
N CYS A 91 11.73 12.94 -6.80
CA CYS A 91 11.60 14.39 -6.62
C CYS A 91 11.22 14.74 -5.17
N VAL A 92 10.47 13.88 -4.47
CA VAL A 92 10.22 14.05 -3.03
C VAL A 92 11.54 14.02 -2.26
N ARG A 93 12.34 12.96 -2.44
CA ARG A 93 13.65 12.79 -1.76
C ARG A 93 14.64 13.92 -2.05
N VAL A 94 14.62 14.43 -3.28
CA VAL A 94 15.61 15.41 -3.77
C VAL A 94 15.28 16.83 -3.33
N PHE A 95 14.01 17.22 -3.38
CA PHE A 95 13.63 18.63 -3.25
C PHE A 95 13.01 19.00 -1.91
N TYR A 96 12.59 18.02 -1.12
CA TYR A 96 11.95 18.27 0.17
C TYR A 96 12.84 17.81 1.32
N PRO A 97 12.89 18.58 2.42
CA PRO A 97 13.64 18.19 3.60
C PRO A 97 12.96 17.02 4.31
N GLN A 98 13.79 16.11 4.83
CA GLN A 98 13.36 15.11 5.81
C GLN A 98 13.04 15.81 7.14
N ARG A 99 12.14 15.21 7.92
CA ARG A 99 11.87 15.67 9.29
C ARG A 99 12.97 15.16 10.22
N ASP A 100 13.49 16.02 11.09
CA ASP A 100 14.53 15.63 12.06
C ASP A 100 14.11 14.46 12.95
N ALA A 101 12.82 14.38 13.28
CA ALA A 101 12.25 13.31 14.10
C ALA A 101 11.95 12.01 13.32
N ASP A 102 11.85 12.05 11.99
CA ASP A 102 11.61 10.85 11.19
C ASP A 102 12.29 10.96 9.80
N PRO A 103 13.40 10.23 9.55
CA PRO A 103 14.13 10.31 8.30
C PRO A 103 13.31 9.86 7.07
N TRP A 104 12.18 9.19 7.26
CA TRP A 104 11.34 8.75 6.16
C TRP A 104 10.15 9.68 5.92
N GLU A 105 9.92 10.69 6.76
CA GLU A 105 8.89 11.71 6.57
C GLU A 105 9.45 12.97 5.90
N TYR A 106 8.83 13.39 4.80
CA TYR A 106 9.19 14.58 4.01
C TYR A 106 8.11 15.64 4.14
N ARG A 107 8.51 16.88 4.46
CA ARG A 107 7.57 18.02 4.58
C ARG A 107 7.43 18.75 3.26
N LEU A 108 6.21 18.89 2.80
CA LEU A 108 5.90 19.55 1.53
C LEU A 108 5.32 20.93 1.80
N GLU A 109 6.16 21.91 2.14
CA GLU A 109 5.69 23.27 2.49
C GLU A 109 5.15 24.04 1.28
N ALA A 110 5.63 23.73 0.08
CA ALA A 110 5.10 24.26 -1.18
C ALA A 110 5.30 23.27 -2.33
N CYS A 111 4.49 23.38 -3.38
CA CYS A 111 4.71 22.65 -4.62
C CYS A 111 6.05 23.05 -5.26
N HIS A 112 6.93 22.07 -5.51
CA HIS A 112 8.26 22.34 -6.05
C HIS A 112 8.25 22.93 -7.48
N ILE A 113 7.12 22.77 -8.19
CA ILE A 113 6.98 23.18 -9.59
C ILE A 113 6.45 24.62 -9.69
N CYS A 114 5.36 24.95 -8.98
CA CYS A 114 4.72 26.26 -9.06
C CYS A 114 4.87 27.13 -7.80
N SER A 115 5.55 26.62 -6.76
CA SER A 115 5.72 27.24 -5.44
C SER A 115 4.42 27.64 -4.73
N GLU A 116 3.30 27.03 -5.08
CA GLU A 116 2.05 27.23 -4.36
C GLU A 116 2.16 26.59 -2.96
N PRO A 117 1.81 27.32 -1.89
CA PRO A 117 2.00 26.84 -0.52
C PRO A 117 1.09 25.65 -0.22
N THR A 118 1.62 24.65 0.47
CA THR A 118 0.94 23.40 0.81
C THR A 118 1.10 23.09 2.30
N PRO A 119 0.61 23.98 3.18
CA PRO A 119 0.85 23.87 4.62
C PRO A 119 0.28 22.56 5.19
N GLY A 120 1.06 21.90 6.04
CA GLY A 120 0.63 20.69 6.75
C GLY A 120 0.65 19.40 5.93
N LEU A 121 1.13 19.40 4.69
CA LEU A 121 1.27 18.17 3.90
C LEU A 121 2.61 17.48 4.18
N SER A 122 2.55 16.17 4.42
CA SER A 122 3.72 15.29 4.51
C SER A 122 3.55 14.04 3.64
N ILE A 123 4.69 13.51 3.20
CA ILE A 123 4.79 12.19 2.57
C ILE A 123 5.74 11.36 3.42
N HIS A 124 5.31 10.18 3.81
CA HIS A 124 6.19 9.20 4.42
C HIS A 124 6.59 8.17 3.36
N LEU A 125 7.88 7.88 3.22
CA LEU A 125 8.37 6.88 2.30
C LEU A 125 8.66 5.56 3.03
N THR A 126 8.55 4.45 2.32
CA THR A 126 8.95 3.16 2.87
C THR A 126 10.47 3.13 3.10
N PRO A 127 10.94 2.69 4.29
CA PRO A 127 12.37 2.51 4.55
C PRO A 127 13.04 1.59 3.54
N ASP A 128 14.23 1.97 3.05
CA ASP A 128 14.93 1.27 1.97
C ASP A 128 15.16 -0.23 2.27
N THR A 129 15.50 -0.55 3.52
CA THR A 129 15.78 -1.93 4.00
C THR A 129 14.56 -2.65 4.57
N SER A 130 13.34 -2.18 4.30
CA SER A 130 12.12 -2.89 4.70
C SER A 130 11.49 -3.72 3.58
N ARG A 131 10.75 -4.74 3.99
CA ARG A 131 9.81 -5.48 3.13
C ARG A 131 8.39 -4.96 3.37
N LEU A 132 7.58 -4.98 2.31
CA LEU A 132 6.21 -4.49 2.38
C LEU A 132 5.31 -5.50 3.12
N ARG A 133 4.31 -4.98 3.83
CA ARG A 133 3.27 -5.74 4.51
C ARG A 133 1.93 -5.45 3.84
N VAL A 134 1.18 -6.50 3.52
CA VAL A 134 -0.02 -6.43 2.69
C VAL A 134 -1.27 -6.70 3.53
N LEU A 135 -2.30 -5.89 3.34
CA LEU A 135 -3.66 -6.11 3.83
C LEU A 135 -4.63 -6.24 2.66
N SER A 136 -5.41 -7.31 2.65
CA SER A 136 -6.48 -7.56 1.68
C SER A 136 -7.81 -7.65 2.41
N ILE A 137 -8.82 -6.91 1.96
CA ILE A 137 -10.18 -6.95 2.52
C ILE A 137 -11.18 -7.38 1.46
N ASP A 138 -11.88 -8.48 1.74
CA ASP A 138 -12.87 -9.06 0.84
C ASP A 138 -14.12 -8.16 0.68
N GLY A 139 -14.82 -8.36 -0.44
CA GLY A 139 -16.15 -7.80 -0.66
C GLY A 139 -17.25 -8.62 0.01
N GLY A 140 -18.30 -7.94 0.48
CA GLY A 140 -19.43 -8.63 1.10
C GLY A 140 -20.62 -7.78 1.54
N GLY A 141 -20.84 -6.58 0.98
CA GLY A 141 -21.96 -5.72 1.40
C GLY A 141 -21.93 -5.42 2.90
N ILE A 142 -23.07 -5.58 3.60
CA ILE A 142 -23.14 -5.40 5.07
C ILE A 142 -22.21 -6.34 5.85
N ARG A 143 -21.80 -7.46 5.25
CA ARG A 143 -20.81 -8.38 5.84
C ARG A 143 -19.40 -7.81 5.91
N GLY A 144 -19.18 -6.65 5.29
CA GLY A 144 -17.97 -5.83 5.50
C GLY A 144 -17.75 -5.43 6.97
N SER A 145 -18.73 -5.62 7.87
CA SER A 145 -18.53 -5.41 9.30
C SER A 145 -17.63 -6.47 9.97
N ALA A 146 -17.51 -7.68 9.40
CA ALA A 146 -16.61 -8.71 9.93
C ALA A 146 -15.11 -8.32 9.82
N PRO A 147 -14.59 -7.89 8.64
CA PRO A 147 -13.24 -7.35 8.54
C PRO A 147 -12.93 -6.22 9.54
N ILE A 148 -13.88 -5.32 9.81
CA ILE A 148 -13.72 -4.26 10.83
C ILE A 148 -13.57 -4.86 12.24
N GLY A 149 -14.31 -5.94 12.55
CA GLY A 149 -14.14 -6.71 13.79
C GLY A 149 -12.76 -7.33 13.93
N PHE A 150 -12.24 -7.94 12.85
CA PHE A 150 -10.88 -8.49 12.82
C PHE A 150 -9.80 -7.41 12.97
N LEU A 151 -9.94 -6.27 12.29
CA LEU A 151 -9.03 -5.13 12.45
C LEU A 151 -9.01 -4.61 13.89
N LYS A 152 -10.15 -4.61 14.59
CA LYS A 152 -10.22 -4.26 16.00
C LYS A 152 -9.45 -5.26 16.87
N ALA A 153 -9.65 -6.57 16.64
CA ALA A 153 -8.91 -7.61 17.35
C ALA A 153 -7.39 -7.49 17.14
N ILE A 154 -6.93 -7.22 15.92
CA ILE A 154 -5.51 -6.98 15.61
C ILE A 154 -5.02 -5.72 16.34
N GLN A 155 -5.78 -4.63 16.32
CA GLN A 155 -5.38 -3.39 17.00
C GLN A 155 -5.22 -3.59 18.50
N ASP A 156 -6.18 -4.27 19.13
CA ASP A 156 -6.20 -4.52 20.57
C ASP A 156 -5.05 -5.46 20.98
N GLU A 157 -4.77 -6.50 20.19
CA GLU A 157 -3.69 -7.45 20.45
C GLU A 157 -2.29 -6.85 20.24
N ILE A 158 -2.11 -5.95 19.26
CA ILE A 158 -0.85 -5.17 19.13
C ILE A 158 -0.58 -4.36 20.40
N GLY A 159 -1.64 -3.80 20.99
CA GLY A 159 -1.61 -3.22 22.33
C GLY A 159 -0.83 -1.91 22.45
N ILE A 160 -0.54 -1.21 21.36
CA ILE A 160 0.21 0.05 21.38
C ILE A 160 -0.78 1.25 21.44
N PRO A 161 -0.81 2.02 22.54
CA PRO A 161 -1.75 3.13 22.69
C PRO A 161 -1.60 4.20 21.59
N GLY A 162 -2.72 4.60 21.00
CA GLY A 162 -2.75 5.63 19.95
C GLY A 162 -2.17 5.19 18.60
N TYR A 163 -1.65 3.97 18.48
CA TYR A 163 -1.12 3.44 17.24
C TYR A 163 -2.24 2.80 16.41
N LYS A 164 -2.55 3.44 15.28
CA LYS A 164 -3.61 3.02 14.38
C LYS A 164 -3.22 1.75 13.63
N VAL A 165 -4.11 0.74 13.62
CA VAL A 165 -3.82 -0.59 13.02
C VAL A 165 -3.39 -0.52 11.55
N GLN A 166 -3.93 0.44 10.77
CA GLN A 166 -3.57 0.59 9.37
C GLN A 166 -2.09 0.95 9.13
N ARG A 167 -1.35 1.43 10.14
CA ARG A 167 0.10 1.70 10.02
C ARG A 167 0.97 0.44 9.95
N ASN A 168 0.40 -0.72 10.24
CA ASN A 168 1.08 -2.02 10.15
C ASN A 168 1.18 -2.58 8.74
N PHE A 169 0.52 -1.95 7.77
CA PHE A 169 0.43 -2.43 6.41
C PHE A 169 0.88 -1.31 5.46
N ASP A 170 1.65 -1.66 4.45
CA ASP A 170 2.21 -0.73 3.48
C ASP A 170 1.36 -0.73 2.20
N VAL A 171 0.77 -1.87 1.83
CA VAL A 171 -0.15 -2.01 0.69
C VAL A 171 -1.49 -2.54 1.17
N LYS A 172 -2.58 -1.84 0.84
CA LYS A 172 -3.94 -2.26 1.16
C LYS A 172 -4.79 -2.34 -0.08
N VAL A 173 -5.47 -3.46 -0.28
CA VAL A 173 -6.42 -3.61 -1.38
C VAL A 173 -7.76 -4.10 -0.85
N GLY A 174 -8.83 -3.42 -1.29
CA GLY A 174 -10.19 -3.77 -0.93
C GLY A 174 -11.06 -4.05 -2.15
N THR A 175 -12.01 -4.98 -2.01
CA THR A 175 -13.06 -5.22 -2.99
C THR A 175 -14.42 -4.78 -2.42
N SER A 176 -15.26 -4.08 -3.19
CA SER A 176 -16.62 -3.71 -2.77
C SER A 176 -16.67 -3.01 -1.39
N SER A 177 -17.39 -3.53 -0.39
CA SER A 177 -17.38 -2.99 0.98
C SER A 177 -16.00 -3.02 1.66
N GLY A 178 -15.10 -3.91 1.23
CA GLY A 178 -13.68 -3.87 1.61
C GLY A 178 -12.94 -2.65 1.05
N ALA A 179 -13.32 -2.17 -0.15
CA ALA A 179 -12.80 -0.94 -0.72
C ALA A 179 -13.19 0.28 0.15
N LEU A 180 -14.44 0.33 0.65
CA LEU A 180 -14.89 1.39 1.57
C LEU A 180 -14.02 1.41 2.82
N SER A 181 -13.71 0.22 3.34
CA SER A 181 -12.92 0.06 4.56
C SER A 181 -11.50 0.60 4.37
N VAL A 182 -10.79 0.21 3.31
CA VAL A 182 -9.42 0.69 3.06
C VAL A 182 -9.38 2.18 2.74
N ILE A 183 -10.32 2.72 1.95
CA ILE A 183 -10.39 4.15 1.66
C ILE A 183 -10.63 4.95 2.94
N SER A 184 -11.56 4.49 3.77
CA SER A 184 -11.89 5.17 5.03
C SER A 184 -10.72 5.19 6.02
N LEU A 185 -10.02 4.06 6.16
CA LEU A 185 -8.87 3.93 7.06
C LEU A 185 -7.66 4.76 6.60
N ASP A 186 -7.36 4.72 5.30
CA ASP A 186 -6.10 5.24 4.76
C ASP A 186 -6.26 6.60 4.09
N ILE A 187 -7.27 6.83 3.26
CA ILE A 187 -7.45 8.12 2.55
C ILE A 187 -8.04 9.18 3.48
N LEU A 188 -9.03 8.79 4.30
CA LEU A 188 -9.67 9.70 5.27
C LEU A 188 -9.03 9.65 6.66
N GLY A 189 -8.19 8.64 6.94
CA GLY A 189 -7.46 8.55 8.20
C GLY A 189 -8.30 8.16 9.40
N TRP A 190 -9.48 7.54 9.19
CA TRP A 190 -10.42 7.20 10.26
C TRP A 190 -9.89 6.11 11.20
N SER A 191 -10.47 6.07 12.40
CA SER A 191 -10.28 4.94 13.32
C SER A 191 -11.12 3.73 12.87
N VAL A 192 -10.78 2.54 13.37
CA VAL A 192 -11.56 1.32 13.14
C VAL A 192 -13.02 1.50 13.59
N ASP A 193 -13.24 2.22 14.69
CA ASP A 193 -14.57 2.47 15.26
C ASP A 193 -15.39 3.46 14.39
N ASP A 194 -14.74 4.48 13.83
CA ASP A 194 -15.37 5.43 12.90
C ASP A 194 -15.76 4.73 11.58
N CYS A 195 -14.91 3.83 11.08
CA CYS A 195 -15.20 3.01 9.90
C CYS A 195 -16.45 2.15 10.10
N MET A 196 -16.62 1.53 11.27
CA MET A 196 -17.84 0.77 11.57
C MET A 196 -19.09 1.66 11.53
N SER A 197 -19.01 2.83 12.18
CA SER A 197 -20.14 3.75 12.28
C SER A 197 -20.57 4.23 10.90
N HIS A 198 -19.62 4.56 10.03
CA HIS A 198 -19.91 4.96 8.65
C HIS A 198 -20.40 3.81 7.79
N LEU A 199 -19.83 2.60 7.92
CA LEU A 199 -20.33 1.45 7.17
C LEU A 199 -21.81 1.19 7.47
N LYS A 200 -22.25 1.38 8.72
CA LYS A 200 -23.68 1.29 9.08
C LYS A 200 -24.51 2.39 8.43
N MET A 201 -24.01 3.63 8.37
CA MET A 201 -24.71 4.74 7.69
C MET A 201 -24.84 4.45 6.20
N PHE A 202 -23.74 4.04 5.53
CA PHE A 202 -23.75 3.61 4.14
C PHE A 202 -24.76 2.48 3.90
N ALA A 203 -24.78 1.46 4.76
CA ALA A 203 -25.71 0.35 4.62
C ALA A 203 -27.18 0.82 4.72
N LYS A 204 -27.51 1.73 5.64
CA LYS A 204 -28.88 2.26 5.78
C LYS A 204 -29.35 3.00 4.53
N GLU A 205 -28.48 3.82 3.93
CA GLU A 205 -28.81 4.59 2.72
C GLU A 205 -28.74 3.74 1.43
N SER A 206 -27.84 2.76 1.37
CA SER A 206 -27.65 1.90 0.18
C SER A 206 -28.78 0.90 -0.05
N PHE A 207 -29.42 0.42 1.02
CA PHE A 207 -30.43 -0.64 0.95
C PHE A 207 -31.88 -0.13 1.01
N VAL A 208 -32.12 1.13 0.61
CA VAL A 208 -33.47 1.66 0.40
C VAL A 208 -34.08 1.01 -0.85
N HIS A 209 -35.03 0.11 -0.66
CA HIS A 209 -35.71 -0.59 -1.76
C HIS A 209 -36.46 0.40 -2.67
N ARG A 210 -36.18 0.38 -3.98
CA ARG A 210 -37.05 0.99 -4.99
C ARG A 210 -38.33 0.15 -5.10
N CYS A 211 -39.38 0.57 -4.42
CA CYS A 211 -40.73 0.04 -4.62
C CYS A 211 -41.66 1.23 -4.86
N PRO A 212 -42.17 1.43 -6.08
CA PRO A 212 -43.22 2.42 -6.33
C PRO A 212 -44.35 2.22 -5.32
N ASP A 213 -44.86 3.29 -4.71
CA ASP A 213 -45.86 3.20 -3.62
C ASP A 213 -47.07 2.33 -4.01
N PHE A 214 -47.44 2.36 -5.29
CA PHE A 214 -48.47 1.50 -5.88
C PHE A 214 -48.14 0.00 -5.79
N LEU A 215 -46.90 -0.42 -6.09
CA LEU A 215 -46.46 -1.82 -5.95
C LEU A 215 -46.35 -2.24 -4.48
N ARG A 216 -45.94 -1.33 -3.59
CA ARG A 216 -45.91 -1.56 -2.13
C ARG A 216 -47.31 -1.78 -1.57
N MET A 217 -48.29 -1.04 -2.08
CA MET A 217 -49.70 -1.18 -1.75
C MET A 217 -50.28 -2.51 -2.25
N LEU A 218 -49.97 -2.91 -3.49
CA LEU A 218 -50.42 -4.18 -4.07
C LEU A 218 -49.86 -5.41 -3.34
N CYS A 219 -48.63 -5.35 -2.81
CA CYS A 219 -48.04 -6.42 -2.01
C CYS A 219 -48.76 -6.69 -0.67
N ARG A 220 -49.61 -5.76 -0.19
CA ARG A 220 -50.38 -5.90 1.05
C ARG A 220 -51.71 -6.64 0.86
N LEU A 221 -52.12 -6.91 -0.38
CA LEU A 221 -53.35 -7.63 -0.69
C LEU A 221 -53.07 -9.15 -0.82
N PRO A 222 -53.83 -10.01 -0.10
CA PRO A 222 -53.74 -11.46 -0.30
C PRO A 222 -54.11 -11.80 -1.76
N PHE A 223 -53.46 -12.80 -2.35
CA PHE A 223 -53.54 -13.25 -3.76
C PHE A 223 -52.81 -12.40 -4.82
N VAL A 224 -52.43 -11.14 -4.56
CA VAL A 224 -51.70 -10.29 -5.54
C VAL A 224 -50.17 -10.30 -5.34
N SER A 225 -49.70 -10.83 -4.19
CA SER A 225 -48.28 -10.78 -3.79
C SER A 225 -47.31 -11.52 -4.73
N SER A 226 -47.78 -12.54 -5.47
CA SER A 226 -46.94 -13.28 -6.42
C SER A 226 -46.74 -12.52 -7.73
N VAL A 227 -47.78 -11.83 -8.21
CA VAL A 227 -47.72 -10.98 -9.42
C VAL A 227 -46.96 -9.69 -9.12
N ALA A 228 -47.16 -9.09 -7.95
CA ALA A 228 -46.41 -7.91 -7.52
C ALA A 228 -44.90 -8.22 -7.36
N ARG A 229 -44.53 -9.40 -6.86
CA ARG A 229 -43.13 -9.86 -6.82
C ARG A 229 -42.53 -10.07 -8.23
N LEU A 230 -43.31 -10.58 -9.17
CA LEU A 230 -42.89 -10.71 -10.57
C LEU A 230 -42.73 -9.34 -11.24
N LEU A 231 -43.66 -8.42 -11.02
CA LEU A 231 -43.59 -7.04 -11.51
C LEU A 231 -42.44 -6.25 -10.89
N GLN A 232 -42.12 -6.47 -9.60
CA GLN A 232 -40.91 -5.93 -8.97
C GLN A 232 -39.64 -6.48 -9.61
N LEU A 233 -39.60 -7.78 -9.94
CA LEU A 233 -38.47 -8.38 -10.66
C LEU A 233 -38.32 -7.78 -12.06
N VAL A 234 -39.42 -7.64 -12.80
CA VAL A 234 -39.46 -7.03 -14.14
C VAL A 234 -39.06 -5.55 -14.08
N TYR A 235 -39.53 -4.80 -13.08
CA TYR A 235 -39.13 -3.41 -12.87
C TYR A 235 -37.65 -3.27 -12.50
N ALA A 236 -37.13 -4.14 -11.63
CA ALA A 236 -35.70 -4.16 -11.30
C ALA A 236 -34.82 -4.54 -12.51
N LEU A 237 -35.33 -5.39 -13.41
CA LEU A 237 -34.68 -5.72 -14.69
C LEU A 237 -34.76 -4.56 -15.71
N LEU A 238 -35.84 -3.78 -15.70
CA LEU A 238 -36.02 -2.62 -16.60
C LEU A 238 -35.24 -1.37 -16.15
N VAL A 239 -35.05 -1.20 -14.84
CA VAL A 239 -34.33 -0.06 -14.23
C VAL A 239 -32.85 -0.40 -13.98
N ASP A 240 -32.44 -1.63 -14.29
CA ASP A 240 -31.06 -2.13 -14.20
C ASP A 240 -30.42 -2.02 -12.80
N SER A 241 -31.24 -1.85 -11.74
CA SER A 241 -30.78 -1.84 -10.35
C SER A 241 -31.89 -2.21 -9.34
N LYS A 242 -31.53 -2.95 -8.28
CA LYS A 242 -32.42 -3.31 -7.16
C LYS A 242 -32.61 -2.16 -6.14
N TYR A 243 -31.69 -1.19 -6.11
CA TYR A 243 -31.61 -0.13 -5.11
C TYR A 243 -31.48 1.26 -5.78
N ALA A 244 -31.91 2.31 -5.09
CA ALA A 244 -31.75 3.69 -5.56
C ALA A 244 -30.29 4.13 -5.41
N ALA A 245 -29.67 4.59 -6.50
CA ALA A 245 -28.27 5.01 -6.50
C ALA A 245 -28.08 6.47 -6.03
N ASP A 246 -29.11 7.31 -6.15
CA ASP A 246 -28.99 8.76 -6.02
C ASP A 246 -28.58 9.20 -4.60
N GLY A 247 -29.17 8.59 -3.55
CA GLY A 247 -28.81 8.89 -2.16
C GLY A 247 -27.44 8.35 -1.75
N LEU A 248 -27.03 7.21 -2.32
CA LEU A 248 -25.71 6.62 -2.08
C LEU A 248 -24.60 7.42 -2.76
N GLU A 249 -24.81 7.84 -4.01
CA GLU A 249 -23.84 8.64 -4.76
C GLU A 249 -23.57 9.97 -4.06
N GLN A 250 -24.63 10.65 -3.59
CA GLN A 250 -24.48 11.88 -2.81
C GLN A 250 -23.70 11.63 -1.51
N LEU A 251 -24.03 10.57 -0.75
CA LEU A 251 -23.31 10.24 0.48
C LEU A 251 -21.82 9.92 0.22
N LEU A 252 -21.52 9.23 -0.88
CA LEU A 252 -20.14 8.94 -1.29
C LEU A 252 -19.39 10.22 -1.68
N GLN A 253 -20.02 11.14 -2.40
CA GLN A 253 -19.43 12.43 -2.77
C GLN A 253 -19.20 13.32 -1.55
N ASP A 254 -20.17 13.37 -0.63
CA ASP A 254 -20.07 14.13 0.62
C ASP A 254 -18.95 13.58 1.52
N THR A 255 -18.79 12.25 1.55
CA THR A 255 -17.79 11.58 2.40
C THR A 255 -16.38 11.64 1.81
N TYR A 256 -16.23 11.31 0.52
CA TYR A 256 -14.92 11.12 -0.11
C TYR A 256 -14.45 12.34 -0.92
N GLY A 257 -15.34 13.30 -1.17
CA GLY A 257 -15.11 14.48 -1.98
C GLY A 257 -15.40 14.22 -3.46
N SER A 258 -16.12 15.13 -4.10
CA SER A 258 -16.52 15.06 -5.51
C SER A 258 -15.35 15.02 -6.49
N ASP A 259 -14.20 15.60 -6.13
CA ASP A 259 -13.06 15.80 -7.03
C ASP A 259 -11.78 15.13 -6.55
N ARG A 260 -11.84 14.38 -5.44
CA ARG A 260 -10.67 13.67 -4.91
C ARG A 260 -10.28 12.50 -5.80
N CYS A 261 -9.03 12.51 -6.21
CA CYS A 261 -8.40 11.49 -7.05
C CYS A 261 -7.50 10.55 -6.25
N LEU A 262 -7.14 9.42 -6.84
CA LEU A 262 -6.25 8.41 -6.25
C LEU A 262 -4.84 8.96 -5.94
N THR A 263 -4.34 9.87 -6.77
CA THR A 263 -3.00 10.45 -6.63
C THR A 263 -2.92 11.61 -5.64
N ASP A 264 -4.05 12.06 -5.09
CA ASP A 264 -4.07 13.22 -4.21
C ASP A 264 -3.37 12.91 -2.88
N LEU A 265 -2.60 13.89 -2.39
CA LEU A 265 -2.03 13.83 -1.06
C LEU A 265 -3.14 13.64 -0.01
N SER A 266 -2.97 12.64 0.85
CA SER A 266 -3.98 12.19 1.79
C SER A 266 -3.33 11.62 3.05
N THR A 267 -4.13 11.10 3.99
CA THR A 267 -3.56 10.41 5.16
C THR A 267 -2.74 9.18 4.74
N ALA A 268 -3.04 8.55 3.61
CA ALA A 268 -2.31 7.40 3.09
C ALA A 268 -0.87 7.80 2.72
N THR A 269 -0.71 8.91 2.00
CA THR A 269 0.63 9.43 1.64
C THR A 269 1.42 9.84 2.88
N ALA A 270 0.77 10.41 3.90
CA ALA A 270 1.40 10.76 5.17
C ALA A 270 1.79 9.53 6.03
N MET A 271 1.16 8.37 5.80
CA MET A 271 1.55 7.10 6.42
C MET A 271 2.51 6.27 5.56
N GLY A 272 2.71 6.64 4.30
CA GLY A 272 3.52 5.89 3.33
C GLY A 272 2.84 4.62 2.84
N THR A 273 1.52 4.69 2.65
CA THR A 273 0.70 3.53 2.34
C THR A 273 0.10 3.64 0.93
N HIS A 274 0.04 2.50 0.25
CA HIS A 274 -0.55 2.35 -1.07
C HIS A 274 -1.92 1.72 -0.94
N VAL A 275 -2.94 2.37 -1.54
CA VAL A 275 -4.33 1.91 -1.50
C VAL A 275 -4.76 1.50 -2.90
N GLY A 276 -5.26 0.29 -3.03
CA GLY A 276 -5.83 -0.26 -4.25
C GLY A 276 -7.30 -0.64 -4.06
N VAL A 277 -8.07 -0.58 -5.14
CA VAL A 277 -9.46 -1.03 -5.17
C VAL A 277 -9.69 -1.86 -6.43
N THR A 278 -10.49 -2.92 -6.32
CA THR A 278 -10.78 -3.79 -7.46
C THR A 278 -12.05 -3.37 -8.19
N LEU A 279 -11.99 -3.40 -9.52
CA LEU A 279 -13.09 -3.07 -10.42
C LEU A 279 -13.17 -4.10 -11.55
N THR A 280 -14.37 -4.44 -12.00
CA THR A 280 -14.61 -5.38 -13.11
C THR A 280 -15.11 -4.63 -14.34
N LYS A 281 -14.61 -4.91 -15.54
CA LYS A 281 -15.09 -4.30 -16.79
C LYS A 281 -16.37 -4.99 -17.29
N ALA A 282 -17.35 -4.22 -17.78
CA ALA A 282 -18.70 -4.73 -18.09
C ALA A 282 -18.87 -5.45 -19.44
N ARG A 283 -17.92 -5.37 -20.39
CA ARG A 283 -18.14 -5.80 -21.79
C ARG A 283 -17.29 -6.97 -22.34
N ASP A 284 -16.27 -7.48 -21.65
CA ASP A 284 -15.52 -8.71 -22.05
C ASP A 284 -14.44 -9.09 -21.02
N ASP A 285 -13.89 -10.31 -21.16
CA ASP A 285 -12.80 -10.99 -20.43
C ASP A 285 -12.02 -10.16 -19.40
N TYR A 286 -11.93 -10.70 -18.18
CA TYR A 286 -11.15 -10.18 -17.07
C TYR A 286 -9.81 -9.59 -17.53
N ARG A 287 -9.70 -8.26 -17.52
CA ARG A 287 -8.43 -7.53 -17.57
C ARG A 287 -8.22 -6.87 -16.22
N HIS A 288 -7.16 -7.30 -15.54
CA HIS A 288 -6.55 -6.51 -14.48
C HIS A 288 -6.18 -5.15 -15.09
N LEU A 289 -6.75 -4.07 -14.56
CA LEU A 289 -6.18 -2.75 -14.80
C LEU A 289 -4.86 -2.73 -14.06
N GLU A 290 -3.74 -2.74 -14.78
CA GLU A 290 -2.45 -2.44 -14.17
C GLU A 290 -2.53 -1.04 -13.55
N SER A 291 -1.72 -0.82 -12.51
CA SER A 291 -1.43 0.50 -11.90
C SER A 291 -1.20 1.61 -12.94
N ASP A 292 -0.91 1.26 -14.20
CA ASP A 292 -0.54 2.13 -15.31
C ASP A 292 -1.72 2.79 -16.07
N ASP A 293 -2.88 2.15 -16.15
CA ASP A 293 -3.96 2.62 -17.03
C ASP A 293 -5.09 3.33 -16.28
N GLY A 294 -5.45 2.87 -15.09
CA GLY A 294 -6.66 3.29 -14.36
C GLY A 294 -6.49 4.49 -13.41
N GLN A 295 -5.29 4.76 -12.90
CA GLN A 295 -5.11 5.78 -11.85
C GLN A 295 -5.39 7.22 -12.31
N LYS A 296 -5.44 7.45 -13.63
CA LYS A 296 -5.43 8.77 -14.25
C LYS A 296 -6.78 9.51 -14.17
N LEU A 297 -7.88 8.82 -13.87
CA LEU A 297 -9.24 9.34 -14.07
C LEU A 297 -10.26 8.90 -13.00
N VAL A 298 -9.89 8.05 -12.05
CA VAL A 298 -10.85 7.49 -11.10
C VAL A 298 -10.98 8.37 -9.88
N LYS A 299 -12.17 8.95 -9.70
CA LYS A 299 -12.57 9.59 -8.46
C LYS A 299 -13.00 8.52 -7.46
N TRP A 300 -12.64 8.68 -6.18
CA TRP A 300 -12.88 7.65 -5.16
C TRP A 300 -14.35 7.24 -5.01
N TRP A 301 -15.27 8.17 -5.18
CA TRP A 301 -16.70 7.91 -5.08
C TRP A 301 -17.27 7.15 -6.29
N GLU A 302 -16.59 7.15 -7.44
CA GLU A 302 -17.07 6.53 -8.69
C GLU A 302 -16.90 4.99 -8.72
N VAL A 303 -16.29 4.42 -7.68
CA VAL A 303 -15.93 3.00 -7.57
C VAL A 303 -17.14 2.12 -7.18
N TYR A 304 -18.35 2.69 -6.97
CA TYR A 304 -19.47 1.99 -6.33
C TYR A 304 -20.72 1.76 -7.20
N PHE A 305 -21.24 0.52 -7.09
CA PHE A 305 -22.58 -0.05 -7.42
C PHE A 305 -23.21 0.22 -8.80
N VAL A 306 -22.99 1.37 -9.42
CA VAL A 306 -23.50 1.69 -10.75
C VAL A 306 -22.38 1.49 -11.77
N PRO A 307 -22.61 0.72 -12.84
CA PRO A 307 -21.64 0.61 -13.92
C PRO A 307 -21.28 2.01 -14.44
N LYS A 308 -20.03 2.44 -14.24
CA LYS A 308 -19.60 3.80 -14.57
C LYS A 308 -18.49 3.80 -15.60
N ARG A 309 -18.58 4.74 -16.54
CA ARG A 309 -17.59 4.89 -17.60
C ARG A 309 -16.38 5.66 -17.06
N ILE A 310 -15.23 5.00 -17.02
CA ILE A 310 -13.96 5.60 -16.61
C ILE A 310 -13.21 5.98 -17.90
N GLY A 311 -13.40 7.22 -18.36
CA GLY A 311 -12.78 7.74 -19.59
C GLY A 311 -12.93 6.81 -20.80
N ASP A 312 -11.79 6.54 -21.46
CA ASP A 312 -11.69 5.65 -22.62
C ASP A 312 -11.49 4.17 -22.24
N LEU A 313 -11.29 3.87 -20.95
CA LEU A 313 -11.04 2.51 -20.46
C LEU A 313 -12.30 1.61 -20.51
N GLY A 314 -13.48 2.23 -20.52
CA GLY A 314 -14.77 1.57 -20.65
C GLY A 314 -15.63 1.68 -19.40
N VAL A 315 -16.66 0.83 -19.31
CA VAL A 315 -17.61 0.79 -18.20
C VAL A 315 -17.15 -0.24 -17.17
N PHE A 316 -17.04 0.20 -15.92
CA PHE A 316 -16.60 -0.61 -14.78
C PHE A 316 -17.72 -0.78 -13.77
N GLN A 317 -17.74 -1.93 -13.10
CA GLN A 317 -18.69 -2.35 -12.08
C GLN A 317 -17.94 -3.01 -10.92
N ASP A 318 -18.68 -3.47 -9.90
CA ASP A 318 -18.11 -4.05 -8.67
C ASP A 318 -17.06 -5.15 -8.96
N GLY A 319 -15.87 -4.99 -8.36
CA GLY A 319 -14.78 -5.95 -8.41
C GLY A 319 -15.15 -7.34 -7.88
N GLY A 320 -16.14 -7.44 -6.97
CA GLY A 320 -16.61 -8.70 -6.40
C GLY A 320 -17.27 -9.65 -7.41
N LEU A 321 -17.66 -9.14 -8.58
CA LEU A 321 -18.18 -9.97 -9.68
C LEU A 321 -17.08 -10.82 -10.33
N ALA A 322 -15.81 -10.40 -10.25
CA ALA A 322 -14.67 -11.14 -10.79
C ALA A 322 -13.77 -11.70 -9.69
N VAL A 323 -13.38 -10.87 -8.71
CA VAL A 323 -12.39 -11.21 -7.68
C VAL A 323 -12.86 -10.66 -6.34
N ASN A 324 -13.58 -11.49 -5.56
CA ASN A 324 -14.07 -11.06 -4.25
C ASN A 324 -12.95 -10.90 -3.21
N ASN A 325 -11.93 -11.76 -3.26
CA ASN A 325 -10.73 -11.70 -2.41
C ASN A 325 -9.55 -11.10 -3.19
N PRO A 326 -9.14 -9.85 -2.90
CA PRO A 326 -8.10 -9.19 -3.67
C PRO A 326 -6.67 -9.58 -3.27
N ALA A 327 -6.45 -10.59 -2.43
CA ALA A 327 -5.12 -10.88 -1.86
C ALA A 327 -4.04 -11.13 -2.92
N CYS A 328 -4.36 -11.87 -3.98
CA CYS A 328 -3.41 -12.13 -5.07
C CYS A 328 -3.04 -10.85 -5.83
N ILE A 329 -4.02 -9.96 -6.05
CA ILE A 329 -3.79 -8.64 -6.68
C ILE A 329 -2.91 -7.80 -5.76
N ALA A 330 -3.23 -7.75 -4.47
CA ALA A 330 -2.47 -6.99 -3.48
C ALA A 330 -1.00 -7.41 -3.39
N VAL A 331 -0.73 -8.72 -3.42
CA VAL A 331 0.64 -9.26 -3.43
C VAL A 331 1.38 -8.88 -4.71
N ARG A 332 0.73 -8.99 -5.89
CA ARG A 332 1.34 -8.57 -7.16
C ARG A 332 1.68 -7.08 -7.19
N GLU A 333 0.75 -6.23 -6.76
CA GLU A 333 0.98 -4.79 -6.67
C GLU A 333 2.13 -4.47 -5.71
N ALA A 334 2.21 -5.14 -4.55
CA ALA A 334 3.31 -4.98 -3.62
C ALA A 334 4.67 -5.38 -4.23
N ILE A 335 4.72 -6.49 -4.98
CA ILE A 335 5.95 -6.91 -5.68
C ILE A 335 6.36 -5.87 -6.73
N SER A 336 5.40 -5.33 -7.49
CA SER A 336 5.65 -4.31 -8.52
C SER A 336 6.14 -2.98 -7.95
N LEU A 337 5.80 -2.66 -6.70
CA LEU A 337 6.30 -1.47 -5.99
C LEU A 337 7.76 -1.62 -5.55
N CYS A 338 8.27 -2.85 -5.40
CA CYS A 338 9.66 -3.12 -5.06
C CYS A 338 10.54 -3.17 -6.32
N SER A 339 11.60 -2.36 -6.38
CA SER A 339 12.53 -2.33 -7.53
C SER A 339 13.24 -3.66 -7.82
N ASP A 340 13.40 -4.49 -6.80
CA ASP A 340 14.01 -5.82 -6.86
C ASP A 340 12.98 -6.96 -6.89
N ALA A 341 11.70 -6.64 -7.07
CA ALA A 341 10.59 -7.60 -7.06
C ALA A 341 10.55 -8.51 -5.81
N THR A 342 11.01 -8.01 -4.66
CA THR A 342 10.96 -8.74 -3.39
C THR A 342 9.53 -8.98 -2.96
N GLU A 343 9.25 -10.20 -2.49
CA GLU A 343 7.95 -10.56 -1.92
C GLU A 343 7.66 -9.82 -0.60
N PRO A 344 6.38 -9.57 -0.27
CA PRO A 344 5.98 -9.03 1.02
C PRO A 344 6.48 -9.86 2.19
N SER A 345 6.73 -9.25 3.36
CA SER A 345 7.04 -10.03 4.57
C SER A 345 5.78 -10.68 5.17
N ILE A 346 4.66 -9.97 5.13
CA ILE A 346 3.40 -10.40 5.73
C ILE A 346 2.25 -10.11 4.77
N VAL A 347 1.32 -11.06 4.64
CA VAL A 347 0.07 -10.91 3.90
C VAL A 347 -1.10 -11.28 4.81
N VAL A 348 -1.95 -10.31 5.12
CA VAL A 348 -3.17 -10.51 5.89
C VAL A 348 -4.38 -10.39 4.98
N SER A 349 -5.24 -11.39 4.96
CA SER A 349 -6.50 -11.39 4.24
C SER A 349 -7.67 -11.47 5.22
N LEU A 350 -8.62 -10.55 5.12
CA LEU A 350 -9.77 -10.43 6.01
C LEU A 350 -11.06 -10.74 5.26
N GLY A 351 -11.73 -11.79 5.72
CA GLY A 351 -12.95 -12.32 5.13
C GLY A 351 -14.23 -11.67 5.62
N THR A 352 -15.26 -11.76 4.78
CA THR A 352 -16.63 -11.35 5.12
C THR A 352 -17.51 -12.54 5.54
N GLY A 353 -16.90 -13.66 5.93
CA GLY A 353 -17.57 -14.88 6.36
C GLY A 353 -17.90 -15.84 5.22
N SER A 354 -17.86 -17.13 5.54
CA SER A 354 -18.15 -18.25 4.63
C SER A 354 -19.09 -19.27 5.30
N THR A 355 -20.01 -19.86 4.53
CA THR A 355 -20.83 -21.00 4.98
C THR A 355 -20.01 -22.28 5.01
N VAL A 356 -20.14 -23.04 6.11
CA VAL A 356 -19.72 -24.45 6.15
C VAL A 356 -20.70 -25.23 5.26
N GLN A 357 -20.20 -25.90 4.22
CA GLN A 357 -21.06 -26.77 3.41
C GLN A 357 -21.42 -28.00 4.24
N ASP A 358 -22.70 -28.13 4.61
CA ASP A 358 -23.23 -29.46 4.93
C ASP A 358 -23.10 -30.33 3.67
N GLU A 359 -22.33 -31.43 3.76
CA GLU A 359 -22.32 -32.49 2.74
C GLU A 359 -23.72 -33.15 2.57
N HIS A 360 -24.69 -32.80 3.43
CA HIS A 360 -26.07 -33.19 3.27
C HIS A 360 -26.82 -32.23 2.32
N ASN A 361 -26.95 -32.68 1.07
CA ASN A 361 -27.85 -32.13 0.06
C ASN A 361 -29.21 -31.70 0.65
N PRO A 362 -29.59 -30.41 0.65
CA PRO A 362 -30.98 -30.05 0.89
C PRO A 362 -31.78 -30.41 -0.36
N SER A 363 -32.38 -31.60 -0.31
CA SER A 363 -33.38 -32.13 -1.24
C SER A 363 -34.63 -31.24 -1.24
N GLY A 364 -34.54 -30.08 -1.89
CA GLY A 364 -35.63 -29.13 -2.05
C GLY A 364 -35.80 -28.71 -3.52
N MET A 365 -37.02 -28.82 -4.04
CA MET A 365 -37.40 -28.58 -5.45
C MET A 365 -37.10 -27.16 -5.98
N LEU A 366 -36.76 -26.20 -5.10
CA LEU A 366 -36.36 -24.82 -5.41
C LEU A 366 -34.84 -24.60 -5.46
N SER A 367 -34.04 -25.46 -4.82
CA SER A 367 -32.57 -25.37 -4.78
C SER A 367 -31.90 -25.91 -6.06
N SER A 368 -32.67 -26.66 -6.88
CA SER A 368 -32.28 -27.29 -8.14
C SER A 368 -32.58 -26.46 -9.40
N LYS A 369 -33.22 -25.28 -9.27
CA LYS A 369 -33.57 -24.42 -10.41
C LYS A 369 -32.35 -23.74 -11.03
N PHE A 370 -32.35 -23.56 -12.35
CA PHE A 370 -31.23 -23.00 -13.12
C PHE A 370 -30.70 -21.65 -12.60
N PRO A 371 -31.53 -20.64 -12.23
CA PRO A 371 -31.02 -19.34 -11.77
C PRO A 371 -30.31 -19.42 -10.41
N SER A 372 -30.82 -20.24 -9.48
CA SER A 372 -30.22 -20.42 -8.16
C SER A 372 -28.96 -21.29 -8.22
N ARG A 373 -28.90 -22.23 -9.19
CA ARG A 373 -27.68 -22.98 -9.51
C ARG A 373 -26.63 -22.12 -10.20
N LEU A 374 -27.03 -21.27 -11.15
CA LEU A 374 -26.16 -20.32 -11.85
C LEU A 374 -25.59 -19.28 -10.89
N TRP A 375 -26.44 -18.68 -10.05
CA TRP A 375 -26.02 -17.79 -8.97
C TRP A 375 -25.02 -18.48 -8.04
N ARG A 376 -25.33 -19.71 -7.58
CA ARG A 376 -24.42 -20.48 -6.72
C ARG A 376 -23.12 -20.86 -7.42
N ALA A 377 -23.15 -21.16 -8.72
CA ALA A 377 -21.96 -21.45 -9.52
C ALA A 377 -21.08 -20.20 -9.73
N LEU A 378 -21.71 -19.04 -9.96
CA LEU A 378 -21.05 -17.74 -10.07
C LEU A 378 -20.33 -17.36 -8.77
N TRP A 379 -21.02 -17.47 -7.63
CA TRP A 379 -20.44 -17.19 -6.31
C TRP A 379 -19.45 -18.26 -5.82
N ARG A 380 -19.50 -19.49 -6.40
CA ARG A 380 -18.48 -20.53 -6.16
C ARG A 380 -17.18 -20.25 -6.90
N GLN A 381 -17.23 -19.66 -8.10
CA GLN A 381 -16.02 -19.23 -8.83
C GLN A 381 -15.36 -17.99 -8.19
N THR A 382 -16.12 -17.14 -7.50
CA THR A 382 -15.60 -15.99 -6.74
C THR A 382 -15.40 -16.29 -5.24
N GLY A 383 -15.41 -17.56 -4.85
CA GLY A 383 -15.25 -18.00 -3.48
C GLY A 383 -13.93 -17.51 -2.87
N SER A 384 -14.02 -16.74 -1.79
CA SER A 384 -12.84 -16.13 -1.17
C SER A 384 -11.83 -17.15 -0.68
N ARG A 385 -12.30 -18.25 -0.08
CA ARG A 385 -11.46 -19.36 0.41
C ARG A 385 -10.71 -20.05 -0.74
N THR A 386 -11.38 -20.35 -1.85
CA THR A 386 -10.75 -20.93 -3.05
C THR A 386 -9.66 -20.02 -3.62
N THR A 387 -9.92 -18.70 -3.66
CA THR A 387 -8.94 -17.70 -4.15
C THR A 387 -7.72 -17.64 -3.23
N TRP A 388 -7.94 -17.75 -1.92
CA TRP A 388 -6.88 -17.81 -0.92
C TRP A 388 -6.04 -19.09 -1.04
N ASP A 389 -6.69 -20.25 -1.18
CA ASP A 389 -6.01 -21.54 -1.34
C ASP A 389 -5.17 -21.56 -2.64
N HIS A 390 -5.66 -20.93 -3.71
CA HIS A 390 -4.92 -20.76 -4.95
C HIS A 390 -3.70 -19.82 -4.79
N LEU A 391 -3.79 -18.78 -3.96
CA LEU A 391 -2.64 -17.93 -3.65
C LEU A 391 -1.55 -18.72 -2.91
N LEU A 392 -1.96 -19.51 -1.91
CA LEU A 392 -1.04 -20.36 -1.14
C LEU A 392 -0.39 -21.44 -2.02
N SER A 393 -1.12 -22.00 -2.99
CA SER A 393 -0.56 -23.03 -3.89
C SER A 393 0.48 -22.52 -4.88
N HIS A 394 0.49 -21.20 -5.15
CA HIS A 394 1.45 -20.56 -6.06
C HIS A 394 2.67 -19.96 -5.32
N GLN A 395 2.81 -20.23 -4.01
CA GLN A 395 3.93 -19.74 -3.23
C GLN A 395 5.24 -20.40 -3.69
N ARG A 396 6.31 -19.60 -3.81
CA ARG A 396 7.65 -20.12 -4.03
C ARG A 396 8.09 -20.92 -2.81
N VAL A 397 8.73 -22.08 -3.03
CA VAL A 397 9.21 -22.97 -1.95
C VAL A 397 10.16 -22.25 -0.98
N ASP A 398 10.93 -21.28 -1.47
CA ASP A 398 11.90 -20.50 -0.67
C ASP A 398 11.34 -19.18 -0.11
N SER A 399 10.03 -18.94 -0.22
CA SER A 399 9.39 -17.71 0.25
C SER A 399 9.33 -17.67 1.80
N ASN A 400 9.83 -16.58 2.40
CA ASN A 400 9.65 -16.34 3.84
C ASN A 400 8.36 -15.56 4.18
N THR A 401 7.50 -15.31 3.19
CA THR A 401 6.25 -14.55 3.36
C THR A 401 5.32 -15.24 4.35
N LYS A 402 4.81 -14.50 5.34
CA LYS A 402 3.87 -15.01 6.34
C LYS A 402 2.44 -14.68 5.94
N PHE A 403 1.61 -15.70 5.77
CA PHE A 403 0.22 -15.56 5.34
C PHE A 403 -0.74 -15.79 6.52
N PHE A 404 -1.67 -14.85 6.71
CA PHE A 404 -2.72 -14.93 7.72
C PHE A 404 -4.07 -14.66 7.10
N ARG A 405 -5.04 -15.55 7.35
CA ARG A 405 -6.42 -15.39 6.90
C ARG A 405 -7.35 -15.46 8.09
N PHE A 406 -8.15 -14.42 8.27
CA PHE A 406 -9.22 -14.40 9.26
C PHE A 406 -10.55 -14.41 8.54
N ASP A 407 -11.42 -15.35 8.90
CA ASP A 407 -12.75 -15.48 8.31
C ASP A 407 -13.74 -15.96 9.38
N VAL A 408 -15.03 -15.65 9.19
CA VAL A 408 -16.10 -16.09 10.10
C VAL A 408 -16.79 -17.32 9.50
N GLU A 409 -16.83 -18.41 10.25
CA GLU A 409 -17.62 -19.58 9.86
C GLU A 409 -19.03 -19.47 10.46
N PHE A 410 -20.05 -19.48 9.60
CA PHE A 410 -21.44 -19.45 10.04
C PHE A 410 -22.00 -20.87 10.20
N LEU A 411 -22.47 -21.20 11.40
CA LEU A 411 -23.26 -22.40 11.69
C LEU A 411 -24.71 -22.18 11.19
N GLY A 412 -24.91 -22.20 9.87
CA GLY A 412 -26.22 -22.04 9.22
C GLY A 412 -26.21 -21.12 8.00
N LYS A 413 -27.38 -20.57 7.64
CA LYS A 413 -27.53 -19.72 6.45
C LYS A 413 -26.85 -18.36 6.67
N GLU A 414 -25.95 -17.99 5.77
CA GLU A 414 -25.28 -16.67 5.72
C GLU A 414 -26.29 -15.51 5.86
N PRO A 415 -25.97 -14.46 6.65
CA PRO A 415 -26.71 -13.21 6.62
C PRO A 415 -26.78 -12.66 5.20
N LEU A 416 -27.94 -12.14 4.81
CA LEU A 416 -28.07 -11.50 3.50
C LEU A 416 -27.22 -10.24 3.43
N LEU A 417 -26.72 -9.92 2.23
CA LEU A 417 -25.84 -8.77 1.98
C LEU A 417 -26.49 -7.41 2.32
N ASP A 418 -27.82 -7.37 2.51
CA ASP A 418 -28.65 -6.20 2.80
C ASP A 418 -29.29 -6.21 4.21
N GLU A 419 -28.92 -7.16 5.09
CA GLU A 419 -29.49 -7.30 6.44
C GLU A 419 -28.80 -6.41 7.49
N VAL A 420 -28.97 -5.09 7.37
CA VAL A 420 -28.31 -4.05 8.19
C VAL A 420 -28.41 -4.29 9.71
N SER A 421 -29.51 -4.89 10.19
CA SER A 421 -29.73 -5.17 11.62
C SER A 421 -28.69 -6.12 12.23
N LYS A 422 -28.01 -6.95 11.43
CA LYS A 422 -27.03 -7.92 11.90
C LYS A 422 -25.58 -7.43 11.90
N MET A 423 -25.32 -6.22 11.41
CA MET A 423 -23.95 -5.71 11.27
C MET A 423 -23.17 -5.69 12.60
N ASP A 424 -23.82 -5.25 13.68
CA ASP A 424 -23.23 -5.20 15.03
C ASP A 424 -22.93 -6.57 15.62
N HIS A 425 -23.81 -7.53 15.36
CA HIS A 425 -23.58 -8.91 15.78
C HIS A 425 -22.39 -9.49 15.01
N MET A 426 -22.36 -9.30 13.69
CA MET A 426 -21.31 -9.81 12.83
C MET A 426 -19.92 -9.24 13.16
N GLN A 427 -19.81 -7.95 13.43
CA GLN A 427 -18.55 -7.34 13.87
C GLN A 427 -18.05 -7.98 15.17
N ARG A 428 -18.95 -8.17 16.15
CA ARG A 428 -18.62 -8.80 17.44
C ARG A 428 -18.20 -10.24 17.25
N THR A 429 -18.97 -11.04 16.50
CA THR A 429 -18.63 -12.43 16.20
C THR A 429 -17.26 -12.55 15.53
N ALA A 430 -16.93 -11.69 14.57
CA ALA A 430 -15.62 -11.69 13.94
C ALA A 430 -14.49 -11.36 14.92
N ARG A 431 -14.68 -10.31 15.74
CA ARG A 431 -13.71 -9.95 16.77
C ARG A 431 -13.50 -11.10 17.76
N ASP A 432 -14.58 -11.68 18.27
CA ASP A 432 -14.53 -12.76 19.25
C ASP A 432 -13.91 -14.03 18.65
N ALA A 433 -14.19 -14.34 17.38
CA ALA A 433 -13.61 -15.48 16.67
C ALA A 433 -12.09 -15.36 16.48
N ALA A 434 -11.56 -14.16 16.29
CA ALA A 434 -10.11 -13.94 16.18
C ALA A 434 -9.42 -13.80 17.54
N THR A 435 -10.09 -13.21 18.53
CA THR A 435 -9.51 -12.89 19.83
C THR A 435 -9.02 -14.15 20.55
N GLY A 436 -7.79 -14.13 21.04
CA GLY A 436 -7.18 -15.26 21.76
C GLY A 436 -6.69 -16.42 20.88
N THR A 437 -6.90 -16.38 19.56
CA THR A 437 -6.37 -17.39 18.65
C THR A 437 -4.84 -17.34 18.60
N SER A 438 -4.20 -18.49 18.31
CA SER A 438 -2.75 -18.52 18.15
C SER A 438 -2.28 -17.72 16.92
N ASP A 439 -3.10 -17.67 15.87
CA ASP A 439 -2.76 -16.98 14.63
C ASP A 439 -2.81 -15.47 14.80
N LEU A 440 -3.79 -14.94 15.54
CA LEU A 440 -3.84 -13.52 15.90
C LEU A 440 -2.60 -13.12 16.72
N ARG A 441 -2.26 -13.89 17.75
CA ARG A 441 -1.06 -13.66 18.56
C ARG A 441 0.21 -13.67 17.71
N LYS A 442 0.40 -14.69 16.87
CA LYS A 442 1.55 -14.80 15.96
C LYS A 442 1.62 -13.63 14.98
N LEU A 443 0.51 -13.25 14.36
CA LEU A 443 0.46 -12.08 13.48
C LEU A 443 0.91 -10.82 14.22
N CYS A 444 0.34 -10.54 15.39
CA CYS A 444 0.66 -9.33 16.15
C CYS A 444 2.13 -9.32 16.60
N ARG A 445 2.72 -10.47 16.95
CA ARG A 445 4.16 -10.59 17.21
C ARG A 445 5.02 -10.28 15.99
N HIS A 446 4.65 -10.81 14.82
CA HIS A 446 5.30 -10.46 13.56
C HIS A 446 5.20 -8.95 13.27
N LEU A 447 4.01 -8.36 13.41
CA LEU A 447 3.80 -6.92 13.19
C LEU A 447 4.62 -6.05 14.15
N ARG A 448 4.74 -6.46 15.43
CA ARG A 448 5.57 -5.79 16.43
C ARG A 448 7.06 -5.90 16.10
N ALA A 449 7.54 -7.06 15.65
CA ALA A 449 8.94 -7.23 15.23
C ALA A 449 9.27 -6.41 13.97
N GLU A 450 8.35 -6.32 13.02
CA GLU A 450 8.44 -5.49 11.79
C GLU A 450 8.44 -3.96 12.06
N LEU A 451 8.21 -3.53 13.31
CA LEU A 451 8.46 -2.15 13.72
C LEU A 451 9.96 -1.84 13.84
N PHE A 452 10.82 -2.86 13.84
CA PHE A 452 12.27 -2.68 13.85
C PHE A 452 12.86 -2.86 12.46
N LEU A 453 13.86 -2.04 12.15
CA LEU A 453 14.57 -1.99 10.89
C LEU A 453 16.05 -2.22 11.15
N PHE A 454 16.74 -2.86 10.20
CA PHE A 454 18.19 -2.92 10.20
C PHE A 454 18.75 -2.20 8.97
N ALA A 455 19.81 -1.42 9.16
CA ALA A 455 20.56 -0.79 8.08
C ALA A 455 22.06 -0.85 8.38
N LEU A 456 22.87 -1.06 7.34
CA LEU A 456 24.32 -0.94 7.42
C LEU A 456 24.72 0.50 7.71
N ASP A 457 25.79 0.67 8.49
CA ASP A 457 26.35 1.97 8.82
C ASP A 457 27.07 2.55 7.59
N GLU A 458 26.54 3.66 7.05
CA GLU A 458 27.13 4.36 5.90
C GLU A 458 28.56 4.85 6.15
N GLN A 459 28.94 5.08 7.42
CA GLN A 459 30.29 5.51 7.81
C GLN A 459 31.26 4.33 7.95
N SER A 460 30.74 3.11 8.13
CA SER A 460 31.52 1.88 8.34
C SER A 460 31.07 0.80 7.34
N LEU A 461 31.43 1.02 6.08
CA LEU A 461 31.06 0.13 4.98
C LEU A 461 31.59 -1.29 5.19
N PRO A 462 30.84 -2.33 4.77
CA PRO A 462 31.30 -3.71 4.84
C PRO A 462 32.64 -3.91 4.11
N TYR A 463 33.54 -4.66 4.72
CA TYR A 463 34.84 -5.00 4.14
C TYR A 463 35.19 -6.46 4.37
N PHE A 464 35.94 -7.04 3.43
CA PHE A 464 36.38 -8.44 3.52
C PHE A 464 37.74 -8.53 4.21
N ALA A 465 37.82 -9.29 5.31
CA ALA A 465 39.06 -9.57 6.03
C ALA A 465 38.96 -10.95 6.70
N ASN A 466 40.10 -11.63 6.89
CA ASN A 466 40.19 -12.90 7.63
C ASN A 466 39.16 -13.98 7.20
N GLY A 467 38.80 -14.03 5.91
CA GLY A 467 37.86 -15.02 5.38
C GLY A 467 36.38 -14.69 5.53
N GLY A 468 36.02 -13.48 5.97
CA GLY A 468 34.63 -13.04 6.09
C GLY A 468 34.43 -11.55 5.82
N TYR A 469 33.18 -11.16 5.59
CA TYR A 469 32.76 -9.76 5.50
C TYR A 469 32.40 -9.23 6.88
N HIS A 470 33.20 -8.29 7.36
CA HIS A 470 32.94 -7.55 8.59
C HIS A 470 31.93 -6.45 8.31
N CYS A 471 30.83 -6.45 9.05
CA CYS A 471 29.69 -5.56 8.86
C CYS A 471 29.40 -4.80 10.15
N THR A 472 29.07 -3.52 10.00
CA THR A 472 28.53 -2.68 11.07
C THR A 472 27.18 -2.17 10.62
N GLY A 473 26.20 -2.16 11.51
CA GLY A 473 24.90 -1.56 11.23
C GLY A 473 24.13 -1.20 12.48
N HIS A 474 22.93 -0.70 12.29
CA HIS A 474 22.05 -0.21 13.35
C HIS A 474 20.68 -0.87 13.26
N ILE A 475 20.19 -1.36 14.40
CA ILE A 475 18.79 -1.73 14.60
C ILE A 475 18.07 -0.49 15.11
N THR A 476 17.00 -0.08 14.42
CA THR A 476 16.22 1.13 14.74
C THR A 476 14.73 0.85 14.79
N CYS A 477 13.98 1.67 15.51
CA CYS A 477 12.52 1.56 15.60
C CYS A 477 11.81 2.52 14.61
N ARG A 478 10.70 2.07 14.03
CA ARG A 478 9.78 2.90 13.23
C ARG A 478 8.99 3.90 14.09
N LEU A 479 8.72 3.56 15.34
CA LEU A 479 8.07 4.46 16.30
C LEU A 479 9.11 5.45 16.87
N ARG A 480 8.66 6.65 17.24
CA ARG A 480 9.54 7.74 17.69
C ARG A 480 9.38 8.05 19.17
N ALA A 481 10.48 8.31 19.86
CA ALA A 481 10.58 8.52 21.31
C ALA A 481 9.66 9.60 21.87
N GLN A 482 9.33 10.60 21.06
CA GLN A 482 8.47 11.70 21.45
C GLN A 482 6.98 11.32 21.43
N THR A 483 6.63 10.11 20.99
CA THR A 483 5.22 9.65 20.91
C THR A 483 4.84 8.80 22.14
N PRO A 484 3.62 8.97 22.69
CA PRO A 484 3.13 8.12 23.78
C PRO A 484 3.12 6.63 23.42
N GLY A 485 2.81 6.32 22.15
CA GLY A 485 2.81 4.95 21.64
C GLY A 485 4.19 4.30 21.70
N TYR A 486 5.27 5.03 21.38
CA TYR A 486 6.63 4.51 21.52
C TYR A 486 6.97 4.18 22.96
N LYS A 487 6.76 5.12 23.88
CA LYS A 487 7.10 4.91 25.30
C LYS A 487 6.39 3.70 25.88
N ALA A 488 5.10 3.56 25.57
CA ALA A 488 4.33 2.38 25.96
C ALA A 488 4.85 1.09 25.31
N PHE A 489 5.19 1.12 24.01
CA PHE A 489 5.73 -0.03 23.29
C PHE A 489 7.08 -0.49 23.85
N ILE A 490 8.03 0.42 24.07
CA ILE A 490 9.33 0.09 24.68
C ILE A 490 9.15 -0.44 26.11
N ASN A 491 8.24 0.15 26.91
CA ASN A 491 7.95 -0.36 28.25
C ASN A 491 7.41 -1.80 28.21
N GLN A 492 6.48 -2.10 27.28
CA GLN A 492 5.99 -3.47 27.09
C GLN A 492 7.09 -4.45 26.71
N LEU A 493 8.04 -4.04 25.86
CA LEU A 493 9.21 -4.85 25.50
C LEU A 493 10.12 -5.10 26.71
N CYS A 494 10.35 -4.08 27.54
CA CYS A 494 11.12 -4.22 28.78
C CYS A 494 10.46 -5.18 29.76
N GLU A 495 9.14 -5.06 29.98
CA GLU A 495 8.36 -5.94 30.87
C GLU A 495 8.39 -7.41 30.42
N ARG A 496 8.54 -7.63 29.11
CA ARG A 496 8.63 -8.94 28.48
C ARG A 496 10.07 -9.47 28.38
N ALA A 497 11.06 -8.73 28.90
CA ALA A 497 12.48 -9.04 28.75
C ALA A 497 12.87 -9.29 27.28
N ALA A 498 12.35 -8.43 26.39
CA ALA A 498 12.53 -8.61 24.96
C ALA A 498 13.99 -8.38 24.54
N SER A 499 14.46 -9.17 23.57
CA SER A 499 15.83 -9.06 23.07
C SER A 499 15.97 -9.31 21.58
N PHE A 500 16.91 -8.60 20.97
CA PHE A 500 17.35 -8.85 19.61
C PHE A 500 18.46 -9.89 19.59
N GLN A 501 18.39 -10.80 18.62
CA GLN A 501 19.46 -11.73 18.33
C GLN A 501 20.08 -11.41 16.96
N VAL A 502 21.40 -11.23 16.94
CA VAL A 502 22.20 -11.00 15.73
C VAL A 502 23.38 -11.96 15.75
N GLY A 503 23.24 -13.10 15.08
CA GLY A 503 24.19 -14.21 15.21
C GLY A 503 24.30 -14.69 16.66
N ALA A 504 25.50 -14.54 17.25
CA ALA A 504 25.76 -14.87 18.65
C ALA A 504 25.49 -13.72 19.64
N GLN A 505 25.24 -12.50 19.15
CA GLN A 505 24.96 -11.35 20.02
C GLN A 505 23.49 -11.34 20.43
N ILE A 506 23.26 -11.04 21.70
CA ILE A 506 21.93 -10.81 22.27
C ILE A 506 21.92 -9.40 22.85
N LEU A 507 21.00 -8.56 22.37
CA LEU A 507 20.81 -7.18 22.83
C LEU A 507 19.47 -7.08 23.54
N GLN A 508 19.50 -6.89 24.86
CA GLN A 508 18.29 -6.70 25.66
C GLN A 508 17.73 -5.29 25.47
N VAL A 509 16.41 -5.18 25.31
CA VAL A 509 15.73 -3.88 25.28
C VAL A 509 15.67 -3.33 26.70
N THR A 510 16.23 -2.15 26.92
CA THR A 510 16.33 -1.52 28.23
C THR A 510 15.45 -0.27 28.34
N ARG A 511 15.14 0.14 29.58
CA ARG A 511 14.36 1.36 29.86
C ARG A 511 15.05 2.65 29.43
N GLU A 512 16.37 2.63 29.23
CA GLU A 512 17.12 3.77 28.68
C GLU A 512 16.63 4.14 27.28
N SER A 513 16.14 3.16 26.51
CA SER A 513 15.57 3.36 25.19
C SER A 513 14.18 4.01 25.21
N MET A 514 13.63 4.42 26.36
CA MET A 514 12.31 5.06 26.45
C MET A 514 12.34 6.57 26.16
N GLU A 515 13.47 7.24 26.42
CA GLU A 515 13.59 8.70 26.29
C GLU A 515 14.21 9.12 24.96
N GLU A 516 14.99 8.24 24.33
CA GLU A 516 15.62 8.46 23.03
C GLU A 516 15.20 7.39 22.02
N ASP A 517 15.32 7.70 20.73
CA ASP A 517 15.01 6.75 19.66
C ASP A 517 15.95 5.55 19.74
N LEU A 518 15.38 4.35 19.86
CA LEU A 518 16.14 3.11 19.94
C LEU A 518 17.03 2.96 18.71
N SER A 519 18.34 2.88 18.97
CA SER A 519 19.37 2.66 17.95
C SER A 519 20.48 1.79 18.53
N TYR A 520 20.47 0.49 18.22
CA TYR A 520 21.53 -0.42 18.62
C TYR A 520 22.53 -0.66 17.50
N ARG A 521 23.77 -0.24 17.73
CA ARG A 521 24.89 -0.54 16.84
C ARG A 521 25.32 -2.00 17.03
N VAL A 522 25.36 -2.76 15.95
CA VAL A 522 25.77 -4.17 15.94
C VAL A 522 26.92 -4.40 14.98
N HIS A 523 27.80 -5.32 15.36
CA HIS A 523 28.97 -5.72 14.57
C HIS A 523 28.96 -7.22 14.34
N PHE A 524 28.96 -7.69 13.10
CA PHE A 524 28.94 -9.12 12.83
C PHE A 524 29.77 -9.48 11.59
N VAL A 525 30.06 -10.77 11.44
CA VAL A 525 30.85 -11.29 10.31
C VAL A 525 30.01 -12.32 9.56
N VAL A 526 29.96 -12.19 8.23
CA VAL A 526 29.32 -13.18 7.34
C VAL A 526 30.33 -13.78 6.36
N PRO A 527 30.22 -15.07 6.01
CA PRO A 527 31.22 -15.71 5.16
C PRO A 527 31.13 -15.27 3.69
N SER A 528 29.95 -14.85 3.21
CA SER A 528 29.75 -14.44 1.82
C SER A 528 28.71 -13.33 1.69
N LEU A 529 28.68 -12.66 0.53
CA LEU A 529 27.68 -11.64 0.21
C LEU A 529 26.25 -12.20 0.17
N SER A 530 26.09 -13.47 -0.19
CA SER A 530 24.80 -14.18 -0.29
C SER A 530 24.37 -14.87 1.01
N SER A 531 25.17 -14.77 2.08
CA SER A 531 24.82 -15.36 3.36
C SER A 531 23.61 -14.67 3.98
N LEU A 532 22.63 -15.46 4.43
CA LEU A 532 21.48 -14.95 5.15
C LEU A 532 21.89 -14.44 6.54
N ILE A 533 21.42 -13.24 6.87
CA ILE A 533 21.64 -12.58 8.15
C ILE A 533 20.27 -12.50 8.83
N PRO A 534 19.96 -13.43 9.74
CA PRO A 534 18.76 -13.33 10.56
C PRO A 534 18.99 -12.33 11.68
N ILE A 535 18.09 -11.35 11.78
CA ILE A 535 17.94 -10.49 12.95
C ILE A 535 16.52 -10.68 13.48
N THR A 536 16.41 -11.23 14.69
CA THR A 536 15.12 -11.59 15.27
C THR A 536 14.89 -10.90 16.60
N LEU A 537 13.65 -10.49 16.86
CA LEU A 537 13.14 -10.07 18.16
C LEU A 537 12.52 -11.27 18.88
N THR A 538 12.86 -11.44 20.15
CA THR A 538 12.24 -12.39 21.07
C THR A 538 11.52 -11.60 22.15
N GLU A 539 10.20 -11.73 22.28
CA GLU A 539 9.41 -11.13 23.38
C GLU A 539 8.99 -12.16 24.43
N GLU A 540 8.99 -13.46 24.10
CA GLU A 540 8.64 -14.54 25.02
C GLU A 540 9.60 -15.71 24.77
N ALA A 541 9.91 -16.48 25.81
CA ALA A 541 10.88 -17.55 25.71
C ALA A 541 10.43 -18.61 24.67
N GLY A 542 11.27 -18.83 23.66
CA GLY A 542 11.08 -19.87 22.64
C GLY A 542 10.53 -19.41 21.30
N GLU A 543 10.02 -18.18 21.17
CA GLU A 543 9.52 -17.66 19.90
C GLU A 543 10.36 -16.49 19.38
N ARG A 544 10.86 -16.61 18.14
CA ARG A 544 11.68 -15.60 17.48
C ARG A 544 10.97 -15.08 16.24
N PHE A 545 10.90 -13.76 16.11
CA PHE A 545 10.25 -13.09 15.00
C PHE A 545 11.25 -12.21 14.26
N ASP A 546 11.34 -12.37 12.95
CA ASP A 546 12.20 -11.53 12.10
C ASP A 546 11.84 -10.05 12.22
N VAL A 547 12.85 -9.19 12.33
CA VAL A 547 12.65 -7.73 12.13
C VAL A 547 12.40 -7.45 10.66
N SER A 548 11.97 -6.23 10.33
CA SER A 548 11.58 -5.89 8.96
C SER A 548 12.70 -6.14 7.96
N GLY A 549 12.39 -6.90 6.91
CA GLY A 549 13.35 -7.32 5.88
C GLY A 549 14.20 -8.55 6.23
N SER A 550 14.26 -8.98 7.50
CA SER A 550 15.00 -10.17 7.92
C SER A 550 14.31 -11.47 7.46
N PRO A 551 15.07 -12.56 7.20
CA PRO A 551 16.51 -12.54 6.97
C PRO A 551 16.81 -11.87 5.61
N PHE A 552 17.93 -11.16 5.56
CA PHE A 552 18.45 -10.50 4.36
C PHE A 552 19.86 -10.98 4.03
N THR A 553 20.30 -10.80 2.80
CA THR A 553 21.70 -11.00 2.42
C THR A 553 22.48 -9.70 2.53
N LEU A 554 23.81 -9.79 2.67
CA LEU A 554 24.66 -8.59 2.65
C LEU A 554 24.57 -7.88 1.29
N GLU A 555 24.48 -8.63 0.20
CA GLU A 555 24.25 -8.05 -1.14
C GLU A 555 22.94 -7.26 -1.21
N TRP A 556 21.85 -7.81 -0.66
CA TRP A 556 20.56 -7.14 -0.64
C TRP A 556 20.60 -5.82 0.13
N LEU A 557 21.25 -5.79 1.30
CA LEU A 557 21.40 -4.56 2.09
C LEU A 557 22.22 -3.50 1.34
N VAL A 558 23.35 -3.89 0.75
CA VAL A 558 24.21 -2.99 -0.03
C VAL A 558 23.44 -2.41 -1.23
N GLN A 559 22.68 -3.23 -1.94
CA GLN A 559 21.87 -2.81 -3.07
C GLN A 559 20.74 -1.88 -2.66
N ARG A 560 19.96 -2.23 -1.61
CA ARG A 560 18.83 -1.43 -1.13
C ARG A 560 19.25 -0.07 -0.59
N GLN A 561 20.39 -0.01 0.09
CA GLN A 561 20.95 1.25 0.60
C GLN A 561 21.80 2.00 -0.44
N GLU A 562 21.93 1.45 -1.66
CA GLU A 562 22.75 2.00 -2.76
C GLU A 562 24.20 2.33 -2.33
N LEU A 563 24.80 1.52 -1.44
CA LEU A 563 26.12 1.79 -0.86
C LEU A 563 27.26 1.62 -1.86
N ASP A 564 27.01 0.91 -2.96
CA ASP A 564 27.94 0.71 -4.07
C ASP A 564 27.76 1.73 -5.22
N ALA A 565 26.87 2.73 -5.06
CA ALA A 565 26.66 3.81 -6.03
C ALA A 565 27.87 4.77 -6.11
N GLY A 566 28.87 4.38 -6.91
CA GLY A 566 30.16 5.08 -7.01
C GLY A 566 30.09 6.52 -7.53
N PHE A 567 29.01 6.90 -8.21
CA PHE A 567 28.80 8.25 -8.76
C PHE A 567 27.70 9.05 -8.03
N GLY A 568 27.25 8.55 -6.87
CA GLY A 568 26.06 9.04 -6.18
C GLY A 568 24.78 8.37 -6.69
N THR A 569 23.69 8.64 -5.99
CA THR A 569 22.39 8.00 -6.20
C THR A 569 21.49 8.85 -7.08
N SER A 570 20.40 8.25 -7.56
CA SER A 570 19.43 8.93 -8.43
C SER A 570 18.57 9.99 -7.72
N ASP A 571 18.67 10.07 -6.40
CA ASP A 571 18.10 11.10 -5.51
C ASP A 571 19.17 12.11 -5.01
N HIS A 572 20.32 12.20 -5.69
CA HIS A 572 21.42 13.12 -5.38
C HIS A 572 22.05 12.95 -3.98
N ARG A 573 21.86 11.81 -3.32
CA ARG A 573 22.59 11.45 -2.09
C ARG A 573 24.07 11.32 -2.44
N LYS A 574 24.88 12.16 -1.81
CA LYS A 574 26.34 12.08 -1.94
C LYS A 574 26.84 10.96 -1.04
N ARG A 575 27.78 10.16 -1.56
CA ARG A 575 28.54 9.24 -0.73
C ARG A 575 29.30 10.02 0.34
N LYS A 576 29.07 9.71 1.62
CA LYS A 576 30.02 10.07 2.69
C LYS A 576 31.20 9.12 2.54
N LEU A 577 32.28 9.55 1.89
CA LEU A 577 33.50 8.74 1.80
C LEU A 577 34.07 8.59 3.22
N PRO A 578 34.14 7.37 3.79
CA PRO A 578 35.01 7.13 4.93
C PRO A 578 36.46 7.25 4.45
N GLY A 579 37.38 7.69 5.31
CA GLY A 579 38.82 7.81 5.01
C GLY A 579 39.55 6.49 4.74
N GLY A 580 38.87 5.44 4.26
CA GLY A 580 39.39 4.12 3.96
C GLY A 580 39.04 3.68 2.54
N THR A 581 40.04 3.16 1.83
CA THR A 581 39.99 2.74 0.43
C THR A 581 38.97 1.62 0.18
N PHE A 582 37.78 1.98 -0.26
CA PHE A 582 36.88 1.03 -0.91
C PHE A 582 37.26 0.92 -2.39
N ILE A 583 37.66 -0.28 -2.84
CA ILE A 583 37.94 -0.55 -4.26
C ILE A 583 36.60 -0.89 -4.94
N PRO A 584 36.11 -0.09 -5.90
CA PRO A 584 34.87 -0.39 -6.62
C PRO A 584 34.97 -1.69 -7.45
N ARG A 585 33.83 -2.39 -7.60
CA ARG A 585 33.61 -3.60 -8.43
C ARG A 585 34.10 -3.46 -9.90
N ALA A 586 34.36 -2.25 -10.40
CA ALA A 586 34.83 -1.98 -11.75
C ALA A 586 36.32 -2.30 -12.03
N LYS A 587 37.09 -2.83 -11.07
CA LYS A 587 38.51 -3.19 -11.25
C LYS A 587 38.79 -4.69 -11.40
N ARG A 588 37.87 -5.46 -11.99
CA ARG A 588 38.13 -6.84 -12.45
C ARG A 588 37.57 -7.11 -13.84
N ALA A 589 37.97 -6.31 -14.82
CA ALA A 589 38.05 -6.73 -16.21
C ALA A 589 38.94 -5.73 -16.94
N ARG A 590 40.04 -6.23 -17.53
CA ARG A 590 41.13 -5.50 -18.20
C ARG A 590 42.16 -4.89 -17.24
N PHE A 591 43.03 -5.75 -16.70
CA PHE A 591 44.43 -5.85 -17.09
C PHE A 591 44.93 -7.27 -16.81
#